data_AF-A0A2V5HK71-F1
#
_entry.id   AF-A0A2V5HK71-F1
#
_cell.length_a   1.000
_cell.length_b   1.000
_cell.length_c   1.000
_cell.angle_alpha   90.00
_cell.angle_beta   90.00
_cell.angle_gamma   90.00
#
_symmetry.space_group_name_H-M   'P 1'
#
loop_
_entity.id
_entity.type
_entity.pdbx_description
1 polymer ?
#
loop_
_entity_poly.entity_id
_entity_poly.type
_entity_poly.pdbx_seq_one_letter_code
_entity_poly.pdbx_strand_id
1 'polypeptide(L)'
;MVQTTNFAKRLFDEIEAIDPDRRPSEPRLDARARAGLAIREALLNWRDEATTSLRRPRPIEPSTQLAVVLNHALELYHCMNFTFYPCWSTRTVPRLTQREVDANVAAILHRSGWLLADTDIPAVLLLFPVRMAGAHASGQHARERVLDTIRMIRQKGFVVADRIEVDLHEVWAYEEGAGEL
;
A
#
# COMPACT_ATOMS: atom_id res chain seq x y z
N MET A 1 8.39 -3.30 6.63
CA MET A 1 7.59 -4.46 6.19
C MET A 1 7.24 -5.38 7.36
N VAL A 2 8.21 -6.06 8.00
CA VAL A 2 7.95 -7.02 9.11
C VAL A 2 7.10 -6.45 10.24
N GLN A 3 7.41 -5.22 10.71
CA GLN A 3 6.63 -4.57 11.77
C GLN A 3 5.17 -4.34 11.36
N THR A 4 4.92 -3.84 10.15
CA THR A 4 3.58 -3.58 9.62
C THR A 4 2.77 -4.87 9.45
N THR A 5 3.40 -5.94 8.95
CA THR A 5 2.74 -7.25 8.79
C THR A 5 2.42 -7.88 10.15
N ASN A 6 3.34 -7.85 11.11
CA ASN A 6 3.11 -8.34 12.46
C ASN A 6 2.02 -7.53 13.18
N PHE A 7 1.98 -6.22 12.96
CA PHE A 7 0.93 -5.36 13.48
C PHE A 7 -0.43 -5.74 12.89
N ALA A 8 -0.54 -5.86 11.57
CA ALA A 8 -1.79 -6.24 10.89
C ALA A 8 -2.30 -7.60 11.38
N LYS A 9 -1.44 -8.62 11.50
CA LYS A 9 -1.82 -9.92 12.05
C LYS A 9 -2.44 -9.79 13.44
N ARG A 10 -1.74 -9.13 14.37
CA ARG A 10 -2.24 -8.92 15.73
C ARG A 10 -3.53 -8.10 15.77
N LEU A 11 -3.66 -7.12 14.87
CA LEU A 11 -4.86 -6.31 14.75
C LEU A 11 -6.07 -7.18 14.42
N PHE A 12 -5.95 -8.06 13.41
CA PHE A 12 -7.04 -8.95 13.01
C PHE A 12 -7.33 -10.02 14.06
N ASP A 13 -6.30 -10.69 14.60
CA ASP A 13 -6.43 -11.70 15.65
C ASP A 13 -7.23 -11.14 16.86
N GLU A 14 -6.99 -9.87 17.23
CA GLU A 14 -7.69 -9.24 18.35
C GLU A 14 -9.13 -8.85 18.03
N ILE A 15 -9.40 -8.27 16.85
CA ILE A 15 -10.77 -7.92 16.45
C ILE A 15 -11.64 -9.17 16.38
N GLU A 16 -11.12 -10.24 15.80
CA GLU A 16 -11.85 -11.48 15.58
C GLU A 16 -12.13 -12.23 16.89
N ALA A 17 -11.29 -12.03 17.91
CA ALA A 17 -11.52 -12.55 19.26
C ALA A 17 -12.60 -11.78 20.05
N ILE A 18 -13.02 -10.59 19.60
CA ILE A 18 -14.05 -9.78 20.26
C ILE A 18 -15.39 -10.02 19.57
N ASP A 19 -16.43 -10.22 20.38
CA ASP A 19 -17.83 -10.26 19.94
C ASP A 19 -18.16 -9.02 19.09
N PRO A 20 -18.70 -9.18 17.87
CA PRO A 20 -19.04 -8.07 16.97
C PRO A 20 -19.77 -6.90 17.64
N ASP A 21 -20.73 -7.18 18.53
CA ASP A 21 -21.56 -6.17 19.19
C ASP A 21 -20.78 -5.37 20.24
N ARG A 22 -19.66 -5.92 20.72
CA ARG A 22 -18.78 -5.31 21.74
C ARG A 22 -17.62 -4.54 21.14
N ARG A 23 -17.25 -4.78 19.87
CA ARG A 23 -16.14 -4.09 19.19
C ARG A 23 -16.26 -2.56 19.23
N PRO A 24 -17.44 -1.93 19.03
CA PRO A 24 -17.53 -0.47 19.06
C PRO A 24 -17.09 0.17 20.38
N SER A 25 -17.22 -0.53 21.51
CA SER A 25 -16.90 -0.02 22.85
C SER A 25 -15.66 -0.65 23.48
N GLU A 26 -14.97 -1.56 22.80
CA GLU A 26 -13.80 -2.27 23.34
C GLU A 26 -12.55 -1.37 23.46
N PRO A 27 -12.03 -1.10 24.69
CA PRO A 27 -10.90 -0.20 24.90
C PRO A 27 -9.58 -0.69 24.29
N ARG A 28 -9.39 -2.00 24.14
CA ARG A 28 -8.20 -2.56 23.48
C ARG A 28 -8.06 -2.08 22.04
N LEU A 29 -9.18 -1.88 21.34
CA LEU A 29 -9.17 -1.37 19.97
C LEU A 29 -8.73 0.10 19.90
N ASP A 30 -8.96 0.90 20.95
CA ASP A 30 -8.43 2.28 21.02
C ASP A 30 -6.91 2.29 21.15
N ALA A 31 -6.36 1.39 21.97
CA ALA A 31 -4.91 1.22 22.07
C ALA A 31 -4.29 0.79 20.73
N ARG A 32 -4.98 -0.10 19.99
CA ARG A 32 -4.57 -0.54 18.66
C ARG A 32 -4.65 0.58 17.63
N ALA A 33 -5.69 1.39 17.65
CA ALA A 33 -5.81 2.57 16.81
C ALA A 33 -4.64 3.54 17.02
N ARG A 34 -4.29 3.85 18.27
CA ARG A 34 -3.13 4.69 18.61
C ARG A 34 -1.80 4.10 18.13
N ALA A 35 -1.59 2.81 18.34
CA ALA A 35 -0.39 2.13 17.84
C ALA A 35 -0.32 2.16 16.30
N GLY A 36 -1.46 2.03 15.62
CA GLY A 36 -1.55 2.19 14.18
C GLY A 36 -1.15 3.60 13.73
N LEU A 37 -1.63 4.65 14.42
CA LEU A 37 -1.27 6.03 14.12
C LEU A 37 0.24 6.27 14.26
N ALA A 38 0.86 5.77 15.33
CA ALA A 38 2.29 5.89 15.54
C ALA A 38 3.12 5.21 14.43
N ILE A 39 2.66 4.05 13.93
CA ILE A 39 3.31 3.38 12.78
C ILE A 39 3.20 4.23 11.52
N ARG A 40 2.03 4.81 11.24
CA ARG A 40 1.87 5.70 10.08
C ARG A 40 2.79 6.91 10.19
N GLU A 41 2.84 7.55 11.34
CA GLU A 41 3.72 8.69 11.60
C GLU A 41 5.20 8.33 11.38
N ALA A 42 5.64 7.17 11.88
CA ALA A 42 7.01 6.68 11.64
C ALA A 42 7.31 6.46 10.14
N LEU A 43 6.34 5.95 9.36
CA LEU A 43 6.49 5.80 7.90
C LEU A 43 6.63 7.16 7.21
N LEU A 44 5.86 8.15 7.62
CA LEU A 44 5.91 9.52 7.08
C LEU A 44 7.23 10.20 7.41
N ASN A 45 7.64 10.18 8.69
CA ASN A 45 8.89 10.78 9.14
C ASN A 45 10.10 10.19 8.41
N TRP A 46 10.15 8.85 8.28
CA TRP A 46 11.21 8.20 7.51
C TRP A 46 11.24 8.66 6.05
N ARG A 47 10.07 8.81 5.41
CA ARG A 47 9.99 9.23 4.01
C ARG A 47 10.43 10.69 3.83
N ASP A 48 10.11 11.55 4.78
CA ASP A 48 10.53 12.96 4.75
C ASP A 48 12.04 13.09 4.95
N GLU A 49 12.63 12.32 5.86
CA GLU A 49 14.09 12.24 6.06
C GLU A 49 14.81 11.68 4.83
N ALA A 50 14.28 10.60 4.23
CA ALA A 50 14.80 10.02 3.01
C ALA A 50 14.75 11.05 1.87
N THR A 51 13.60 11.70 1.66
CA THR A 51 13.42 12.69 0.58
C THR A 51 14.30 13.92 0.78
N THR A 52 14.53 14.35 2.02
CA THR A 52 15.46 15.44 2.33
C THR A 52 16.90 15.06 2.00
N SER A 53 17.29 13.82 2.33
CA SER A 53 18.60 13.28 1.98
C SER A 53 18.80 13.15 0.47
N LEU A 54 17.73 12.85 -0.27
CA LEU A 54 17.68 12.75 -1.74
C LEU A 54 17.82 14.10 -2.47
N ARG A 55 17.64 15.24 -1.78
CA ARG A 55 17.82 16.58 -2.38
C ARG A 55 19.28 17.00 -2.53
N ARG A 56 20.24 16.20 -2.03
CA ARG A 56 21.67 16.46 -2.23
C ARG A 56 22.05 16.13 -3.69
N PRO A 57 23.02 16.83 -4.30
CA PRO A 57 23.36 16.73 -5.74
C PRO A 57 24.06 15.41 -6.13
N ARG A 58 23.75 14.28 -5.48
CA ARG A 58 24.27 12.96 -5.83
C ARG A 58 23.24 12.20 -6.68
N PRO A 59 23.68 11.34 -7.60
CA PRO A 59 22.79 10.39 -8.26
C PRO A 59 22.02 9.60 -7.20
N ILE A 60 20.70 9.55 -7.33
CA ILE A 60 19.88 8.79 -6.38
C ILE A 60 20.10 7.31 -6.64
N GLU A 61 20.55 6.59 -5.62
CA GLU A 61 20.78 5.15 -5.72
C GLU A 61 19.46 4.39 -5.96
N PRO A 62 19.44 3.41 -6.89
CA PRO A 62 18.25 2.58 -7.15
C PRO A 62 17.67 1.92 -5.89
N SER A 63 18.52 1.50 -4.96
CA SER A 63 18.15 0.95 -3.66
C SER A 63 17.31 1.94 -2.83
N THR A 64 17.64 3.23 -2.87
CA THR A 64 16.91 4.27 -2.15
C THR A 64 15.56 4.54 -2.81
N GLN A 65 15.50 4.56 -4.15
CA GLN A 65 14.23 4.65 -4.87
C GLN A 65 13.30 3.47 -4.54
N LEU A 66 13.85 2.25 -4.52
CA LEU A 66 13.11 1.07 -4.12
C LEU A 66 12.57 1.19 -2.68
N ALA A 67 13.39 1.66 -1.74
CA ALA A 67 12.96 1.86 -0.36
C ALA A 67 11.81 2.88 -0.25
N VAL A 68 11.84 3.97 -1.03
CA VAL A 68 10.75 4.94 -1.10
C VAL A 68 9.48 4.32 -1.70
N VAL A 69 9.59 3.52 -2.76
CA VAL A 69 8.46 2.78 -3.35
C VAL A 69 7.84 1.83 -2.33
N LEU A 70 8.66 1.07 -1.60
CA LEU A 70 8.19 0.18 -0.54
C LEU A 70 7.51 0.94 0.59
N ASN A 71 8.01 2.13 0.96
CA ASN A 71 7.38 2.96 1.98
C ASN A 71 5.97 3.42 1.58
N HIS A 72 5.78 3.91 0.35
CA HIS A 72 4.45 4.27 -0.17
C HIS A 72 3.48 3.07 -0.14
N ALA A 73 3.95 1.90 -0.58
CA ALA A 73 3.14 0.68 -0.56
C ALA A 73 2.78 0.23 0.87
N LEU A 74 3.70 0.40 1.82
CA LEU A 74 3.46 0.11 3.23
C LEU A 74 2.45 1.07 3.85
N GLU A 75 2.45 2.35 3.47
CA GLU A 75 1.44 3.31 3.95
C GLU A 75 0.03 2.93 3.48
N LEU A 76 -0.11 2.60 2.18
CA LEU A 76 -1.37 2.09 1.60
C LEU A 76 -1.84 0.83 2.35
N TYR A 77 -0.98 -0.19 2.44
CA TYR A 77 -1.27 -1.45 3.12
C TYR A 77 -1.67 -1.24 4.58
N HIS A 78 -0.93 -0.40 5.30
CA HIS A 78 -1.17 -0.15 6.72
C HIS A 78 -2.53 0.49 6.96
N CYS A 79 -2.86 1.53 6.20
CA CYS A 79 -4.13 2.24 6.34
C CYS A 79 -5.33 1.40 5.90
N MET A 80 -5.16 0.55 4.87
CA MET A 80 -6.20 -0.36 4.39
C MET A 80 -6.68 -1.33 5.50
N ASN A 81 -5.82 -1.74 6.44
CA ASN A 81 -6.24 -2.65 7.51
C ASN A 81 -7.35 -2.08 8.41
N PHE A 82 -7.54 -0.76 8.43
CA PHE A 82 -8.57 -0.09 9.24
C PHE A 82 -9.89 0.14 8.49
N THR A 83 -10.04 -0.37 7.26
CA THR A 83 -11.27 -0.26 6.47
C THR A 83 -12.17 -1.49 6.54
N PHE A 84 -11.65 -2.65 6.98
CA PHE A 84 -12.37 -3.93 6.96
C PHE A 84 -13.50 -4.06 7.98
N TYR A 85 -13.45 -3.33 9.10
CA TYR A 85 -14.39 -3.48 10.21
C TYR A 85 -15.11 -2.17 10.56
N PRO A 86 -16.45 -2.17 10.72
CA PRO A 86 -17.22 -0.97 11.06
C PRO A 86 -16.84 -0.33 12.39
N CYS A 87 -16.26 -1.08 13.33
CA CYS A 87 -15.83 -0.57 14.63
C CYS A 87 -14.76 0.53 14.55
N TRP A 88 -14.12 0.70 13.39
CA TRP A 88 -13.16 1.78 13.14
C TRP A 88 -13.80 3.12 12.75
N SER A 89 -15.08 3.13 12.37
CA SER A 89 -15.77 4.35 11.92
C SER A 89 -15.89 5.43 13.00
N THR A 90 -16.00 5.01 14.27
CA THR A 90 -16.12 5.91 15.44
C THR A 90 -14.78 6.28 16.07
N ARG A 91 -13.66 5.77 15.52
CA ARG A 91 -12.32 5.90 16.12
C ARG A 91 -11.39 6.71 15.25
N THR A 92 -10.47 7.42 15.89
CA THR A 92 -9.33 8.02 15.21
C THR A 92 -8.33 6.92 14.86
N VAL A 93 -8.28 6.56 13.58
CA VAL A 93 -7.43 5.49 13.05
C VAL A 93 -6.59 6.01 11.87
N PRO A 94 -5.51 5.31 11.48
CA PRO A 94 -4.81 5.60 10.24
C PRO A 94 -5.77 5.54 9.05
N ARG A 95 -5.94 6.67 8.34
CA ARG A 95 -6.74 6.78 7.13
C ARG A 95 -6.00 7.63 6.12
N LEU A 96 -6.24 7.35 4.84
CA LEU A 96 -5.80 8.17 3.73
C LEU A 96 -7.03 8.81 3.10
N THR A 97 -6.90 10.09 2.75
CA THR A 97 -7.80 10.75 1.80
C THR A 97 -7.57 10.21 0.40
N GLN A 98 -8.56 10.31 -0.48
CA GLN A 98 -8.40 9.88 -1.88
C GLN A 98 -7.18 10.55 -2.54
N ARG A 99 -6.96 11.84 -2.28
CA ARG A 99 -5.78 12.57 -2.77
C ARG A 99 -4.46 11.96 -2.29
N GLU A 100 -4.37 11.50 -1.05
CA GLU A 100 -3.17 10.82 -0.54
C GLU A 100 -3.02 9.41 -1.14
N VAL A 101 -4.12 8.70 -1.38
CA VAL A 101 -4.12 7.42 -2.10
C VAL A 101 -3.56 7.62 -3.51
N ASP A 102 -4.14 8.54 -4.28
CA ASP A 102 -3.72 8.84 -5.66
C ASP A 102 -2.24 9.25 -5.72
N ALA A 103 -1.77 10.05 -4.76
CA ALA A 103 -0.37 10.46 -4.67
C ALA A 103 0.57 9.26 -4.41
N ASN A 104 0.19 8.35 -3.50
CA ASN A 104 0.94 7.12 -3.23
C ASN A 104 0.97 6.21 -4.48
N VAL A 105 -0.18 5.98 -5.12
CA VAL A 105 -0.29 5.19 -6.36
C VAL A 105 0.59 5.77 -7.46
N ALA A 106 0.49 7.08 -7.71
CA ALA A 106 1.29 7.75 -8.73
C ALA A 106 2.80 7.65 -8.46
N ALA A 107 3.21 7.83 -7.20
CA ALA A 107 4.62 7.71 -6.80
C ALA A 107 5.16 6.29 -6.98
N ILE A 108 4.39 5.26 -6.60
CA ILE A 108 4.75 3.86 -6.80
C ILE A 108 4.94 3.58 -8.29
N LEU A 109 3.96 3.91 -9.13
CA LEU A 109 4.00 3.60 -10.56
C LEU A 109 5.13 4.34 -11.28
N HIS A 110 5.32 5.63 -10.99
CA HIS A 110 6.37 6.42 -11.61
C HIS A 110 7.78 5.88 -11.30
N ARG A 111 8.07 5.63 -10.02
CA ARG A 111 9.38 5.15 -9.59
C ARG A 111 9.61 3.68 -9.98
N SER A 112 8.57 2.85 -9.97
CA SER A 112 8.65 1.46 -10.43
C SER A 112 8.98 1.39 -11.92
N GLY A 113 8.35 2.23 -12.74
CA GLY A 113 8.66 2.33 -14.17
C GLY A 113 10.14 2.65 -14.42
N TRP A 114 10.68 3.66 -13.72
CA TRP A 114 12.10 4.00 -13.79
C TRP A 114 13.01 2.85 -13.32
N LEU A 115 12.70 2.23 -12.19
CA LEU A 115 13.48 1.09 -11.66
C LEU A 115 13.53 -0.08 -12.64
N LEU A 116 12.43 -0.37 -13.34
CA LEU A 116 12.33 -1.47 -14.30
C LEU A 116 13.06 -1.15 -15.62
N ALA A 117 13.04 0.11 -16.05
CA ALA A 117 13.65 0.54 -17.31
C ALA A 117 15.17 0.72 -17.19
N ASP A 118 15.63 1.38 -16.13
CA ASP A 118 16.96 2.01 -16.08
C ASP A 118 17.90 1.39 -15.04
N THR A 119 17.50 0.29 -14.38
CA THR A 119 18.30 -0.30 -13.28
C THR A 119 18.29 -1.84 -13.30
N ASP A 120 19.24 -2.42 -12.57
CA ASP A 120 19.35 -3.88 -12.34
C ASP A 120 18.62 -4.34 -11.08
N ILE A 121 17.75 -3.52 -10.49
CA ILE A 121 16.93 -3.93 -9.33
C ILE A 121 16.03 -5.11 -9.76
N PRO A 122 16.04 -6.24 -9.02
CA PRO A 122 15.18 -7.37 -9.33
C PRO A 122 13.71 -6.96 -9.36
N ALA A 123 13.07 -7.08 -10.53
CA ALA A 123 11.69 -6.65 -10.74
C ALA A 123 10.67 -7.32 -9.79
N VAL A 124 10.98 -8.51 -9.27
CA VAL A 124 10.21 -9.19 -8.21
C VAL A 124 9.98 -8.33 -6.97
N LEU A 125 10.92 -7.43 -6.63
CA LEU A 125 10.81 -6.55 -5.45
C LEU A 125 9.70 -5.50 -5.61
N LEU A 126 9.20 -5.30 -6.84
CA LEU A 126 8.13 -4.36 -7.16
C LEU A 126 6.74 -5.02 -7.19
N LEU A 127 6.64 -6.35 -7.06
CA LEU A 127 5.36 -7.06 -7.05
C LEU A 127 4.43 -6.57 -5.94
N PHE A 128 4.93 -6.48 -4.70
CA PHE A 128 4.13 -5.98 -3.57
C PHE A 128 3.69 -4.52 -3.77
N PRO A 129 4.60 -3.57 -4.09
CA PRO A 129 4.21 -2.20 -4.36
C PRO A 129 3.19 -2.04 -5.49
N VAL A 130 3.40 -2.73 -6.61
CA VAL A 130 2.52 -2.62 -7.78
C VAL A 130 1.15 -3.25 -7.49
N ARG A 131 1.10 -4.36 -6.75
CA ARG A 131 -0.18 -4.92 -6.24
C ARG A 131 -0.92 -3.91 -5.38
N MET A 132 -0.23 -3.25 -4.44
CA MET A 132 -0.86 -2.22 -3.60
C MET A 132 -1.34 -1.04 -4.43
N ALA A 133 -0.53 -0.55 -5.38
CA ALA A 133 -0.96 0.53 -6.28
C ALA A 133 -2.20 0.12 -7.10
N GLY A 134 -2.24 -1.12 -7.60
CA GLY A 134 -3.38 -1.66 -8.35
C GLY A 134 -4.66 -1.74 -7.52
N ALA A 135 -4.58 -2.27 -6.30
CA ALA A 135 -5.74 -2.39 -5.41
C ALA A 135 -6.31 -1.04 -4.95
N HIS A 136 -5.57 0.05 -5.17
CA HIS A 136 -5.98 1.41 -4.83
C HIS A 136 -6.11 2.33 -6.07
N ALA A 137 -5.97 1.77 -7.28
CA ALA A 137 -6.01 2.56 -8.50
C ALA A 137 -7.45 2.91 -8.87
N SER A 138 -7.80 4.18 -8.70
CA SER A 138 -9.09 4.72 -9.12
C SER A 138 -9.03 5.20 -10.57
N GLY A 139 -9.95 4.69 -11.40
CA GLY A 139 -10.11 5.11 -12.78
C GLY A 139 -9.20 4.41 -13.79
N GLN A 140 -9.63 4.46 -15.05
CA GLN A 140 -9.05 3.67 -16.14
C GLN A 140 -7.57 3.96 -16.38
N HIS A 141 -7.16 5.23 -16.38
CA HIS A 141 -5.78 5.61 -16.65
C HIS A 141 -4.79 5.06 -15.61
N ALA A 142 -5.16 5.08 -14.32
CA ALA A 142 -4.30 4.54 -13.26
C ALA A 142 -4.18 3.01 -13.37
N ARG A 143 -5.29 2.32 -13.66
CA ARG A 143 -5.34 0.87 -13.86
C ARG A 143 -4.51 0.43 -15.08
N GLU A 144 -4.59 1.15 -16.20
CA GLU A 144 -3.74 0.91 -17.37
C GLU A 144 -2.25 1.00 -17.03
N ARG A 145 -1.83 2.06 -16.31
CA ARG A 145 -0.45 2.21 -15.85
C ARG A 145 0.01 1.09 -14.92
N VAL A 146 -0.88 0.54 -14.10
CA VAL A 146 -0.59 -0.64 -13.27
C VAL A 146 -0.34 -1.85 -14.17
N LEU A 147 -1.23 -2.12 -15.13
CA LEU A 147 -1.10 -3.25 -16.07
C LEU A 147 0.19 -3.15 -16.91
N ASP A 148 0.56 -1.96 -17.37
CA ASP A 148 1.82 -1.74 -18.08
C ASP A 148 3.04 -2.05 -17.19
N THR A 149 3.00 -1.62 -15.92
CA THR A 149 4.07 -1.92 -14.96
C THR A 149 4.17 -3.42 -14.66
N ILE A 150 3.04 -4.12 -14.53
CA ILE A 150 2.98 -5.58 -14.38
C ILE A 150 3.57 -6.28 -15.61
N ARG A 151 3.22 -5.82 -16.82
CA ARG A 151 3.77 -6.33 -18.07
C ARG A 151 5.29 -6.19 -18.12
N MET A 152 5.84 -5.06 -17.67
CA MET A 152 7.30 -4.88 -17.58
C MET A 152 7.95 -5.86 -16.60
N ILE A 153 7.34 -6.11 -15.43
CA ILE A 153 7.83 -7.10 -14.47
C ILE A 153 7.84 -8.52 -15.09
N ARG A 154 6.78 -8.88 -15.81
CA ARG A 154 6.69 -10.14 -16.56
C ARG A 154 7.78 -10.27 -17.62
N GLN A 155 8.02 -9.22 -18.40
CA GLN A 155 9.07 -9.20 -19.43
C GLN A 155 10.48 -9.37 -18.85
N LYS A 156 10.68 -9.00 -17.58
CA LYS A 156 11.92 -9.25 -16.82
C LYS A 156 12.02 -10.69 -16.26
N GLY A 157 11.10 -11.58 -16.64
CA GLY A 157 11.15 -13.01 -16.31
C GLY A 157 10.31 -13.44 -15.10
N PHE A 158 9.57 -12.52 -14.45
CA PHE A 158 8.79 -12.82 -13.26
C PHE A 158 7.32 -13.10 -13.61
N VAL A 159 7.05 -14.32 -14.09
CA VAL A 159 5.71 -14.79 -14.50
C VAL A 159 4.64 -14.73 -13.40
N VAL A 160 5.05 -14.70 -12.13
CA VAL A 160 4.13 -14.49 -10.99
C VAL A 160 3.33 -13.18 -11.10
N ALA A 161 3.81 -12.21 -11.89
CA ALA A 161 3.09 -10.98 -12.18
C ALA A 161 1.71 -11.24 -12.86
N ASP A 162 1.56 -12.34 -13.61
CA ASP A 162 0.27 -12.72 -14.21
C ASP A 162 -0.80 -12.98 -13.16
N ARG A 163 -0.43 -13.60 -12.03
CA ARG A 163 -1.40 -13.83 -10.96
C ARG A 163 -1.83 -12.52 -10.29
N ILE A 164 -0.92 -11.54 -10.20
CA ILE A 164 -1.26 -10.21 -9.68
C ILE A 164 -2.23 -9.51 -10.64
N GLU A 165 -2.01 -9.60 -11.95
CA GLU A 165 -2.92 -9.06 -12.97
C GLU A 165 -4.35 -9.61 -12.78
N VAL A 166 -4.48 -10.93 -12.66
CA VAL A 166 -5.77 -11.59 -12.42
C VAL A 166 -6.43 -11.12 -11.13
N ASP A 167 -5.70 -11.14 -10.01
CA ASP A 167 -6.23 -10.69 -8.70
C ASP A 167 -6.75 -9.23 -8.77
N LEU A 168 -6.07 -8.36 -9.52
CA LEU A 168 -6.47 -6.96 -9.66
C LEU A 168 -7.72 -6.79 -10.51
N HIS A 169 -7.86 -7.56 -11.60
CA HIS A 169 -9.10 -7.56 -12.38
C HIS A 169 -10.30 -7.99 -11.55
N GLU A 170 -10.15 -9.00 -10.70
CA GLU A 170 -11.20 -9.44 -9.76
C GLU A 170 -11.58 -8.32 -8.78
N VAL A 171 -10.59 -7.62 -8.21
CA VAL A 171 -10.83 -6.47 -7.32
C VAL A 171 -11.58 -5.35 -8.03
N TRP A 172 -11.13 -4.96 -9.23
CA TRP A 172 -11.74 -3.86 -9.97
C TRP A 172 -13.17 -4.17 -10.42
N ALA A 173 -13.44 -5.42 -10.82
CA ALA A 173 -14.78 -5.86 -11.17
C ALA A 173 -15.72 -5.84 -9.94
N TYR A 174 -15.21 -6.21 -8.76
CA TYR A 174 -15.98 -6.11 -7.51
C TYR A 174 -16.31 -4.66 -7.15
N GLU A 175 -15.35 -3.74 -7.29
CA GLU A 175 -15.56 -2.31 -7.02
C GLU A 175 -16.62 -1.69 -7.95
N GLU A 176 -16.60 -2.07 -9.23
CA GLU A 176 -17.58 -1.61 -10.23
C GLU A 176 -18.98 -2.15 -9.92
N GLY A 177 -19.10 -3.42 -9.57
CA GLY A 177 -20.39 -4.02 -9.19
C GLY A 177 -20.94 -3.55 -7.84
N ALA A 178 -20.07 -3.16 -6.89
CA ALA A 178 -20.47 -2.63 -5.60
C ALA A 178 -21.02 -1.19 -5.67
N GLY A 179 -20.77 -0.46 -6.77
CA GLY A 179 -21.33 0.87 -7.02
C GLY A 179 -22.75 0.86 -7.60
N GLU A 180 -23.32 -0.30 -7.91
CA GLU A 180 -24.65 -0.47 -8.52
C GLU A 180 -25.76 -0.88 -7.51
N LEU A 181 -25.44 -0.96 -6.21
CA LEU A 181 -26.37 -1.24 -5.11
C LEU A 181 -26.56 -0.03 -4.19
#